data_AF-A0A961Z0E8-F1
#
_entry.id   AF-A0A961Z0E8-F1
#
_cell.length_a   1.000
_cell.length_b   1.000
_cell.length_c   1.000
_cell.angle_alpha   90.00
_cell.angle_beta   90.00
_cell.angle_gamma   90.00
#
_symmetry.space_group_name_H-M   'P 1'
#
loop_
_entity.id
_entity.type
_entity.pdbx_description
1 polymer ?
#
loop_
_entity_poly.entity_id
_entity_poly.type
_entity_poly.pdbx_seq_one_letter_code
_entity_poly.pdbx_strand_id
1 'polypeptide(L)'
;MTTGQLQPVQNAQAMQQFVEPKPLTVADIKRQIQTIQTVMQEVMKEGAHYGKIPGTDQQSLLKPGAEKIAATFRLAPDYHVEDLSTDDVSRYRVICRLTSPTGVFVGSGLGEASTDEQKYKWRSAVCKEEFEATDETRRRIKYGRKKGGGHYIQQQVRQEPADLANTVLKMAAKRALVAAVLTATAASDLFAQDLEDMPPEVRDEIMGEYSEGSPARSKPATGKPATGKAAPRQPAARSESQKQPDREQKEGCIRPNQASQIESKCDAKGVDMVK
;
A
#
# COMPACT_ATOMS: atom_id res chain seq x y z
N MET A 1 -36.61 -64.59 -4.95
CA MET A 1 -35.25 -64.20 -4.55
C MET A 1 -34.59 -63.61 -5.77
N THR A 2 -34.22 -62.33 -5.76
CA THR A 2 -33.65 -61.66 -6.94
C THR A 2 -32.42 -60.88 -6.50
N THR A 3 -31.25 -61.46 -6.72
CA THR A 3 -29.95 -60.87 -6.38
C THR A 3 -29.63 -59.71 -7.33
N GLY A 4 -29.63 -58.49 -6.82
CA GLY A 4 -29.17 -57.32 -7.58
C GLY A 4 -27.65 -57.32 -7.70
N GLN A 5 -27.13 -57.35 -8.93
CA GLN A 5 -25.71 -57.15 -9.20
C GLN A 5 -25.35 -55.67 -9.01
N LEU A 6 -24.45 -55.39 -8.06
CA LEU A 6 -23.75 -54.11 -7.99
C LEU A 6 -22.70 -54.06 -9.10
N GLN A 7 -22.82 -53.10 -10.02
CA GLN A 7 -21.75 -52.78 -10.97
C GLN A 7 -20.71 -51.87 -10.29
N PRO A 8 -19.41 -52.07 -10.53
CA PRO A 8 -18.37 -51.21 -9.95
C PRO A 8 -18.40 -49.83 -10.60
N VAL A 9 -18.45 -48.79 -9.76
CA VAL A 9 -18.37 -47.39 -10.20
C VAL A 9 -16.99 -47.16 -10.80
N GLN A 10 -16.92 -46.78 -12.08
CA GLN A 10 -15.64 -46.52 -12.75
C GLN A 10 -15.04 -45.22 -12.21
N ASN A 11 -13.97 -45.34 -11.41
CA ASN A 11 -13.17 -44.19 -10.96
C ASN A 11 -12.42 -43.57 -12.15
N ALA A 12 -13.04 -42.57 -12.78
CA ALA A 12 -12.41 -41.72 -13.77
C ALA A 12 -11.37 -40.79 -13.10
N GLN A 13 -10.19 -41.33 -12.81
CA GLN A 13 -9.05 -40.54 -12.34
C GLN A 13 -8.53 -39.68 -13.50
N ALA A 14 -8.94 -38.41 -13.54
CA ALA A 14 -8.37 -37.42 -14.45
C ALA A 14 -6.88 -37.20 -14.10
N MET A 15 -5.99 -37.78 -14.90
CA MET A 15 -4.55 -37.56 -14.76
C MET A 15 -4.22 -36.11 -15.14
N GLN A 16 -4.13 -35.24 -14.14
CA GLN A 16 -3.58 -33.89 -14.33
C GLN A 16 -2.11 -34.03 -14.74
N GLN A 17 -1.78 -33.63 -15.96
CA GLN A 17 -0.41 -33.59 -16.44
C GLN A 17 0.36 -32.53 -15.67
N PHE A 18 1.26 -32.97 -14.79
CA PHE A 18 2.24 -32.09 -14.14
C PHE A 18 3.26 -31.60 -15.17
N VAL A 19 2.97 -30.46 -15.80
CA VAL A 19 3.94 -29.75 -16.63
C VAL A 19 4.95 -29.09 -15.70
N GLU A 20 6.22 -29.48 -15.81
CA GLU A 20 7.30 -28.91 -15.01
C GLU A 20 7.43 -27.40 -15.29
N PRO A 21 7.39 -26.53 -14.27
CA PRO A 21 7.33 -25.09 -14.48
C PRO A 21 8.68 -24.56 -14.99
N LYS A 22 8.69 -24.13 -16.25
CA LYS A 22 9.85 -23.47 -16.85
C LYS A 22 10.15 -22.14 -16.13
N PRO A 23 11.42 -21.79 -15.86
CA PRO A 23 11.76 -20.51 -15.23
C PRO A 23 11.20 -19.30 -15.99
N LEU A 24 10.72 -18.30 -15.25
CA LEU A 24 10.26 -17.03 -15.81
C LEU A 24 11.42 -16.31 -16.52
N THR A 25 11.13 -15.71 -17.68
CA THR A 25 12.14 -14.92 -18.38
C THR A 25 12.26 -13.51 -17.78
N VAL A 26 13.39 -12.83 -18.03
CA VAL A 26 13.57 -11.41 -17.70
C VAL A 26 12.48 -10.53 -18.33
N ALA A 27 11.94 -10.92 -19.50
CA ALA A 27 10.85 -10.18 -20.15
C ALA A 27 9.52 -10.32 -19.38
N ASP A 28 9.26 -11.48 -18.78
CA ASP A 28 8.03 -11.74 -18.03
C ASP A 28 8.05 -11.03 -16.67
N ILE A 29 9.19 -11.06 -15.98
CA ILE A 29 9.40 -10.30 -14.73
C ILE A 29 9.22 -8.79 -15.00
N LYS A 30 9.80 -8.25 -16.08
CA LYS A 30 9.61 -6.85 -16.48
C LYS A 30 8.14 -6.52 -16.77
N ARG A 31 7.42 -7.40 -17.47
CA ARG A 31 5.99 -7.25 -17.76
C ARG A 31 5.16 -7.20 -16.48
N GLN A 32 5.44 -8.09 -15.53
CA GLN A 32 4.76 -8.15 -14.23
C GLN A 32 4.97 -6.87 -13.41
N ILE A 33 6.21 -6.37 -13.32
CA ILE A 33 6.52 -5.10 -12.65
C ILE A 33 5.79 -3.93 -13.35
N GLN A 34 5.80 -3.89 -14.69
CA GLN A 34 5.10 -2.87 -15.46
C GLN A 34 3.57 -2.90 -15.20
N THR A 35 2.96 -4.08 -15.14
CA THR A 35 1.54 -4.24 -14.76
C THR A 35 1.24 -3.66 -13.38
N ILE A 36 2.09 -3.92 -12.38
CA ILE A 36 1.93 -3.37 -11.03
C ILE A 36 2.05 -1.83 -11.05
N GLN A 37 3.02 -1.29 -11.79
CA GLN A 37 3.18 0.17 -11.94
C GLN A 37 1.97 0.82 -12.61
N THR A 38 1.40 0.22 -13.66
CA THR A 38 0.15 0.71 -14.30
C THR A 38 -1.02 0.68 -13.32
N VAL A 39 -1.25 -0.42 -12.60
CA VAL A 39 -2.32 -0.52 -11.58
C VAL A 39 -2.12 0.51 -10.46
N MET A 40 -0.88 0.75 -10.05
CA MET A 40 -0.55 1.77 -9.05
C MET A 40 -0.89 3.19 -9.53
N GLN A 41 -0.61 3.51 -10.79
CA GLN A 41 -0.85 4.84 -11.37
C GLN A 41 -2.32 5.10 -11.72
N GLU A 42 -3.03 4.10 -12.26
CA GLU A 42 -4.39 4.26 -12.80
C GLU A 42 -5.50 3.90 -11.81
N VAL A 43 -5.24 2.97 -10.88
CA VAL A 43 -6.29 2.29 -10.09
C VAL A 43 -6.09 2.42 -8.57
N MET A 44 -4.87 2.74 -8.12
CA MET A 44 -4.58 3.03 -6.72
C MET A 44 -4.61 4.53 -6.41
N LYS A 45 -4.55 4.85 -5.12
CA LYS A 45 -4.52 6.21 -4.56
C LYS A 45 -3.60 6.21 -3.34
N GLU A 46 -2.69 7.17 -3.29
CA GLU A 46 -1.85 7.42 -2.12
C GLU A 46 -2.72 7.72 -0.88
N GLY A 47 -2.23 7.31 0.30
CA GLY A 47 -2.93 7.39 1.58
C GLY A 47 -3.99 6.31 1.80
N ALA A 48 -4.53 5.70 0.75
CA ALA A 48 -5.58 4.68 0.84
C ALA A 48 -5.14 3.26 0.44
N HIS A 49 -4.23 3.13 -0.53
CA HIS A 49 -3.77 1.84 -1.07
C HIS A 49 -2.28 1.60 -0.87
N TYR A 50 -1.52 2.68 -0.85
CA TYR A 50 -0.11 2.76 -0.50
C TYR A 50 0.13 4.13 0.16
N GLY A 51 1.26 4.32 0.84
CA GLY A 51 1.60 5.64 1.41
C GLY A 51 3.11 5.84 1.53
N LYS A 52 3.60 7.07 1.26
CA LYS A 52 4.99 7.40 1.52
C LYS A 52 5.26 7.42 3.03
N ILE A 53 6.35 6.80 3.44
CA ILE A 53 6.87 6.87 4.80
C ILE A 53 7.72 8.15 4.90
N PRO A 54 7.37 9.19 5.69
CA PRO A 54 8.29 10.27 6.04
C PRO A 54 9.69 9.74 6.42
N GLY A 55 10.75 10.35 5.90
CA GLY A 55 12.14 9.92 6.16
C GLY A 55 12.70 8.85 5.22
N THR A 56 11.91 8.19 4.37
CA THR A 56 12.41 7.31 3.30
C THR A 56 11.72 7.56 1.97
N ASP A 57 12.38 7.18 0.87
CA ASP A 57 11.83 7.27 -0.48
C ASP A 57 10.96 6.07 -0.88
N GLN A 58 10.96 4.99 -0.08
CA GLN A 58 10.08 3.85 -0.30
C GLN A 58 8.65 4.11 0.21
N GLN A 59 7.69 3.48 -0.46
CA GLN A 59 6.26 3.56 -0.14
C GLN A 59 5.83 2.27 0.56
N SER A 60 4.98 2.32 1.57
CA SER A 60 4.36 1.11 2.13
C SER A 60 3.14 0.71 1.33
N LEU A 61 2.97 -0.59 1.07
CA LEU A 61 1.73 -1.15 0.56
C LEU A 61 0.73 -1.31 1.71
N LEU A 62 -0.52 -0.89 1.51
CA LEU A 62 -1.61 -1.03 2.49
C LEU A 62 -2.57 -2.16 2.04
N LYS A 63 -3.38 -2.69 2.96
CA LYS A 63 -4.36 -3.76 2.67
C LYS A 63 -5.16 -3.56 1.36
N PRO A 64 -5.76 -2.38 1.08
CA PRO A 64 -6.57 -2.20 -0.13
C PRO A 64 -5.71 -2.18 -1.42
N GLY A 65 -4.42 -1.86 -1.32
CA GLY A 65 -3.47 -1.98 -2.42
C GLY A 65 -3.08 -3.43 -2.68
N ALA A 66 -2.81 -4.20 -1.62
CA ALA A 66 -2.52 -5.63 -1.73
C ALA A 66 -3.70 -6.41 -2.34
N GLU A 67 -4.94 -6.09 -1.94
CA GLU A 67 -6.16 -6.67 -2.53
C GLU A 67 -6.31 -6.34 -4.01
N LYS A 68 -6.00 -5.10 -4.44
CA LYS A 68 -6.00 -4.71 -5.85
C LYS A 68 -4.96 -5.49 -6.65
N ILE A 69 -3.73 -5.63 -6.16
CA ILE A 69 -2.67 -6.41 -6.82
C ILE A 69 -3.07 -7.89 -6.92
N ALA A 70 -3.55 -8.49 -5.83
CA ALA A 70 -4.05 -9.86 -5.83
C ALA A 70 -5.16 -10.06 -6.89
N ALA A 71 -6.12 -9.13 -6.94
CA ALA A 71 -7.20 -9.16 -7.94
C ALA A 71 -6.68 -9.02 -9.39
N THR A 72 -5.70 -8.13 -9.65
CA THR A 72 -5.06 -7.98 -10.97
C THR A 72 -4.48 -9.30 -11.48
N PHE A 73 -3.75 -10.02 -10.63
CA PHE A 73 -3.16 -11.32 -10.96
C PHE A 73 -4.11 -12.51 -10.73
N ARG A 74 -5.37 -12.24 -10.35
CA ARG A 74 -6.41 -13.24 -10.02
C ARG A 74 -5.96 -14.25 -8.96
N LEU A 75 -5.16 -13.79 -7.99
CA LEU A 75 -4.65 -14.60 -6.89
C LEU A 75 -5.74 -14.73 -5.82
N ALA A 76 -6.08 -15.96 -5.45
CA ALA A 76 -6.99 -16.28 -4.37
C ALA A 76 -6.19 -16.44 -3.06
N PRO A 77 -6.42 -15.59 -2.04
CA PRO A 77 -5.85 -15.78 -0.71
C PRO A 77 -6.63 -16.81 0.11
N ASP A 78 -5.92 -17.81 0.57
CA ASP A 78 -6.33 -18.78 1.58
C ASP A 78 -5.60 -18.47 2.91
N TYR A 79 -6.27 -18.62 4.05
CA TYR A 79 -5.71 -18.22 5.35
C TYR A 79 -5.74 -19.38 6.35
N HIS A 80 -4.55 -19.84 6.74
CA HIS A 80 -4.38 -20.74 7.87
C HIS A 80 -4.12 -19.93 9.14
N VAL A 81 -5.00 -20.05 10.14
CA VAL A 81 -4.87 -19.38 11.43
C VAL A 81 -4.33 -20.37 12.47
N GLU A 82 -3.25 -20.00 13.13
CA GLU A 82 -2.70 -20.65 14.32
C GLU A 82 -3.03 -19.76 15.52
N ASP A 83 -3.86 -20.27 16.44
CA ASP A 83 -4.17 -19.60 17.69
C ASP A 83 -3.07 -19.88 18.72
N LEU A 84 -2.43 -18.82 19.19
CA LEU A 84 -1.32 -18.82 20.16
C LEU A 84 -1.72 -18.08 21.44
N SER A 85 -3.03 -17.96 21.69
CA SER A 85 -3.58 -17.24 22.83
C SER A 85 -3.34 -17.95 24.15
N THR A 86 -3.37 -17.16 25.22
CA THR A 86 -3.36 -17.59 26.63
C THR A 86 -4.50 -16.89 27.36
N ASP A 87 -4.81 -17.31 28.58
CA ASP A 87 -5.94 -16.80 29.38
C ASP A 87 -6.00 -15.26 29.52
N ASP A 88 -4.86 -14.57 29.40
CA ASP A 88 -4.73 -13.11 29.57
C ASP A 88 -4.14 -12.42 28.30
N VAL A 89 -3.94 -13.14 27.19
CA VAL A 89 -3.43 -12.56 25.92
C VAL A 89 -4.02 -13.29 24.70
N SER A 90 -4.76 -12.58 23.85
CA SER A 90 -5.12 -13.09 22.52
C SER A 90 -3.97 -12.88 21.53
N ARG A 91 -3.52 -13.94 20.85
CA ARG A 91 -2.40 -13.89 19.89
C ARG A 91 -2.67 -14.83 18.73
N TYR A 92 -2.54 -14.33 17.51
CA TYR A 92 -2.75 -15.13 16.30
C TYR A 92 -1.56 -15.02 15.37
N ARG A 93 -1.12 -16.16 14.85
CA ARG A 93 -0.28 -16.24 13.66
C ARG A 93 -1.15 -16.66 12.49
N VAL A 94 -1.05 -15.96 11.38
CA VAL A 94 -1.81 -16.21 10.16
C VAL A 94 -0.84 -16.41 9.01
N ILE A 95 -1.02 -17.51 8.27
CA ILE A 95 -0.30 -17.78 7.03
C ILE A 95 -1.28 -17.55 5.89
N CYS A 96 -1.03 -16.55 5.06
CA CYS A 96 -1.77 -16.33 3.82
C CYS A 96 -1.07 -17.07 2.68
N ARG A 97 -1.76 -17.98 2.00
CA ARG A 97 -1.31 -18.70 0.81
C ARG A 97 -2.04 -18.12 -0.40
N LEU A 98 -1.30 -17.76 -1.45
CA LEU A 98 -1.87 -17.25 -2.70
C LEU A 98 -1.86 -18.35 -3.76
N THR A 99 -3.02 -18.57 -4.37
CA THR A 99 -3.25 -19.61 -5.39
C THR A 99 -3.73 -18.96 -6.69
N SER A 100 -3.26 -19.44 -7.83
CA SER A 100 -3.72 -19.00 -9.16
C SER A 100 -5.15 -19.50 -9.46
N PRO A 101 -5.82 -18.99 -10.52
CA PRO A 101 -7.09 -19.55 -11.00
C PRO A 101 -7.00 -21.01 -11.46
N THR A 102 -5.80 -21.53 -11.70
CA THR A 102 -5.55 -22.93 -12.08
C THR A 102 -5.26 -23.83 -10.88
N GLY A 103 -5.38 -23.34 -9.64
CA GLY A 103 -5.11 -24.10 -8.43
C GLY A 103 -3.63 -24.22 -8.06
N VAL A 104 -2.74 -23.50 -8.75
CA VAL A 104 -1.29 -23.55 -8.51
C VAL A 104 -0.91 -22.58 -7.41
N PHE A 105 -0.17 -23.04 -6.40
CA PHE A 105 0.41 -22.19 -5.36
C PHE A 105 1.44 -21.22 -5.96
N VAL A 106 1.30 -19.93 -5.67
CA VAL A 106 2.15 -18.85 -6.22
C VAL A 106 3.09 -18.28 -5.16
N GLY A 107 2.68 -18.24 -3.90
CA GLY A 107 3.49 -17.74 -2.79
C GLY A 107 2.71 -17.65 -1.49
N SER A 108 3.40 -17.32 -0.40
CA SER A 108 2.78 -17.15 0.92
C SER A 108 3.46 -16.06 1.73
N GLY A 109 2.71 -15.50 2.68
CA GLY A 109 3.19 -14.52 3.65
C GLY A 109 2.69 -14.85 5.05
N LEU A 110 3.48 -14.50 6.04
CA LEU A 110 3.16 -14.68 7.45
C LEU A 110 2.80 -13.32 8.05
N GLY A 111 1.80 -13.31 8.91
CA GLY A 111 1.47 -12.17 9.75
C GLY A 111 1.16 -12.66 11.16
N GLU A 112 1.70 -11.99 12.15
CA GLU A 112 1.41 -12.27 13.56
C GLU A 112 0.94 -10.99 14.22
N ALA A 113 -0.02 -11.07 15.13
CA ALA A 113 -0.43 -9.94 15.98
C ALA A 113 -0.93 -10.43 17.34
N SER A 114 -0.77 -9.61 18.37
CA SER A 114 -1.23 -9.93 19.73
C SER A 114 -1.84 -8.72 20.44
N THR A 115 -2.70 -8.98 21.42
CA THR A 115 -3.20 -7.95 22.34
C THR A 115 -2.11 -7.42 23.26
N ASP A 116 -0.92 -8.02 23.26
CA ASP A 116 0.24 -7.55 24.01
C ASP A 116 1.04 -6.46 23.28
N GLU A 117 0.83 -6.26 21.97
CA GLU A 117 1.38 -5.09 21.26
C GLU A 117 0.91 -3.80 21.93
N GLN A 118 1.83 -2.84 22.14
CA GLN A 118 1.54 -1.65 22.98
C GLN A 118 0.30 -0.85 22.58
N LYS A 119 -0.04 -0.82 21.28
CA LYS A 119 -1.21 -0.12 20.71
C LYS A 119 -2.55 -0.81 20.98
N TYR A 120 -2.53 -2.10 21.34
CA TYR A 120 -3.70 -2.87 21.75
C TYR A 120 -3.71 -3.05 23.27
N LYS A 121 -2.56 -3.33 23.89
CA LYS A 121 -2.45 -3.54 25.33
C LYS A 121 -2.91 -2.34 26.16
N TRP A 122 -2.66 -1.11 25.71
CA TRP A 122 -2.82 0.09 26.52
C TRP A 122 -3.72 1.16 25.88
N ARG A 123 -4.70 1.65 26.66
CA ARG A 123 -5.47 2.86 26.35
C ARG A 123 -5.18 3.96 27.36
N SER A 124 -5.52 5.21 27.04
CA SER A 124 -5.64 6.27 28.05
C SER A 124 -6.63 5.85 29.13
N ALA A 125 -6.32 6.18 30.39
CA ALA A 125 -7.35 6.25 31.42
C ALA A 125 -8.37 7.35 31.05
N VAL A 126 -9.64 7.12 31.32
CA VAL A 126 -10.73 8.09 31.13
C VAL A 126 -10.61 9.23 32.15
N CYS A 127 -10.25 8.90 33.39
CA CYS A 127 -10.03 9.83 34.48
C CYS A 127 -8.99 9.29 35.47
N LYS A 128 -8.62 10.12 36.47
CA LYS A 128 -7.64 9.75 37.50
C LYS A 128 -8.16 8.63 38.38
N GLU A 129 -9.45 8.64 38.67
CA GLU A 129 -10.14 7.69 39.55
C GLU A 129 -10.15 6.28 38.93
N GLU A 130 -10.36 6.17 37.61
CA GLU A 130 -10.20 4.90 36.88
C GLU A 130 -8.77 4.38 36.99
N PHE A 131 -7.76 5.25 36.79
CA PHE A 131 -6.37 4.87 36.89
C PHE A 131 -5.99 4.42 38.31
N GLU A 132 -6.48 5.11 39.33
CA GLU A 132 -6.20 4.81 40.75
C GLU A 132 -6.95 3.57 41.26
N ALA A 133 -8.13 3.27 40.73
CA ALA A 133 -8.89 2.05 41.03
C ALA A 133 -8.43 0.82 40.22
N THR A 134 -7.76 1.02 39.07
CA THR A 134 -7.18 -0.08 38.29
C THR A 134 -6.00 -0.70 39.04
N ASP A 135 -5.91 -2.03 39.05
CA ASP A 135 -4.80 -2.79 39.65
C ASP A 135 -3.42 -2.33 39.12
N GLU A 136 -2.41 -2.35 39.99
CA GLU A 136 -1.06 -1.85 39.68
C GLU A 136 -0.39 -2.60 38.52
N THR A 137 -0.67 -3.89 38.37
CA THR A 137 -0.17 -4.72 37.25
C THR A 137 -0.86 -4.41 35.92
N ARG A 138 -2.02 -3.74 35.97
CA ARG A 138 -2.89 -3.42 34.83
C ARG A 138 -2.93 -1.92 34.53
N ARG A 139 -2.08 -1.10 35.15
CA ARG A 139 -1.90 0.32 34.83
C ARG A 139 -0.43 0.67 34.58
N ARG A 140 -0.17 1.71 33.78
CA ARG A 140 1.18 2.27 33.59
C ARG A 140 1.16 3.78 33.40
N ILE A 141 2.25 4.43 33.78
CA ILE A 141 2.52 5.82 33.40
C ILE A 141 3.43 5.79 32.18
N LYS A 142 2.90 6.16 31.01
CA LYS A 142 3.72 6.32 29.78
C LYS A 142 4.31 7.73 29.77
N TYR A 143 5.62 7.81 29.59
CA TYR A 143 6.33 9.04 29.29
C TYR A 143 6.59 9.11 27.79
N GLY A 144 6.47 10.29 27.19
CA GLY A 144 6.77 10.51 25.77
C GLY A 144 7.33 11.90 25.50
N ARG A 145 7.96 12.08 24.33
CA ARG A 145 8.52 13.37 23.91
C ARG A 145 7.49 14.20 23.16
N LYS A 146 7.47 15.51 23.37
CA LYS A 146 6.64 16.45 22.59
C LYS A 146 7.43 16.95 21.37
N LYS A 147 6.74 17.13 20.24
CA LYS A 147 7.30 17.75 19.04
C LYS A 147 7.56 19.23 19.34
N GLY A 148 8.84 19.62 19.40
CA GLY A 148 9.28 20.95 19.88
C GLY A 148 9.98 20.95 21.24
N GLY A 149 10.17 19.78 21.86
CA GLY A 149 10.93 19.63 23.11
C GLY A 149 10.06 19.43 24.35
N GLY A 150 10.68 18.92 25.42
CA GLY A 150 10.01 18.53 26.66
C GLY A 150 9.24 17.21 26.56
N HIS A 151 8.53 16.88 27.64
CA HIS A 151 7.88 15.59 27.83
C HIS A 151 6.36 15.72 28.06
N TYR A 152 5.64 14.64 27.78
CA TYR A 152 4.28 14.42 28.25
C TYR A 152 4.23 13.16 29.12
N ILE A 153 3.26 13.14 30.03
CA ILE A 153 2.94 12.01 30.89
C ILE A 153 1.51 11.60 30.55
N GLN A 154 1.28 10.30 30.36
CA GLN A 154 -0.03 9.75 30.04
C GLN A 154 -0.31 8.57 30.96
N GLN A 155 -1.36 8.70 31.77
CA GLN A 155 -1.91 7.58 32.53
C GLN A 155 -2.60 6.62 31.56
N GLN A 156 -2.16 5.36 31.58
CA GLN A 156 -2.70 4.32 30.72
C GLN A 156 -3.15 3.11 31.56
N VAL A 157 -4.28 2.53 31.15
CA VAL A 157 -4.81 1.29 31.72
C VAL A 157 -4.82 0.21 30.65
N ARG A 158 -4.69 -1.04 31.09
CA ARG A 158 -4.70 -2.20 30.21
C ARG A 158 -6.11 -2.42 29.66
N GLN A 159 -6.21 -2.74 28.37
CA GLN A 159 -7.48 -3.12 27.75
C GLN A 159 -7.76 -4.61 27.94
N GLU A 160 -9.04 -4.97 27.92
CA GLU A 160 -9.49 -6.36 28.00
C GLU A 160 -9.07 -7.12 26.73
N PRO A 161 -8.25 -8.19 26.84
CA PRO A 161 -7.78 -8.95 25.67
C PRO A 161 -8.92 -9.52 24.81
N ALA A 162 -10.01 -9.97 25.45
CA ALA A 162 -11.15 -10.58 24.74
C ALA A 162 -11.80 -9.62 23.74
N ASP A 163 -12.02 -8.35 24.12
CA ASP A 163 -12.62 -7.31 23.26
C ASP A 163 -11.77 -7.02 22.01
N LEU A 164 -10.46 -7.24 22.10
CA LEU A 164 -9.49 -6.96 21.05
C LEU A 164 -9.11 -8.19 20.22
N ALA A 165 -9.53 -9.40 20.59
CA ALA A 165 -9.18 -10.66 19.92
C ALA A 165 -9.45 -10.61 18.39
N ASN A 166 -10.66 -10.23 17.99
CA ASN A 166 -11.03 -10.11 16.56
C ASN A 166 -10.23 -9.00 15.84
N THR A 167 -9.90 -7.92 16.55
CA THR A 167 -9.07 -6.83 16.02
C THR A 167 -7.66 -7.34 15.71
N VAL A 168 -7.02 -8.05 16.64
CA VAL A 168 -5.67 -8.59 16.42
C VAL A 168 -5.66 -9.72 15.39
N LEU A 169 -6.68 -10.58 15.34
CA LEU A 169 -6.82 -11.59 14.29
C LEU A 169 -6.88 -10.97 12.88
N LYS A 170 -7.71 -9.93 12.70
CA LYS A 170 -7.81 -9.19 11.42
C LYS A 170 -6.51 -8.48 11.05
N MET A 171 -5.74 -8.04 12.04
CA MET A 171 -4.44 -7.40 11.85
C MET A 171 -3.36 -8.41 11.45
N ALA A 172 -3.32 -9.60 12.06
CA ALA A 172 -2.46 -10.70 11.64
C ALA A 172 -2.78 -11.13 10.20
N ALA A 173 -4.06 -11.30 9.86
CA ALA A 173 -4.49 -11.62 8.49
C ALA A 173 -4.14 -10.52 7.47
N LYS A 174 -4.24 -9.24 7.85
CA LYS A 174 -3.78 -8.12 7.03
C LYS A 174 -2.28 -8.21 6.72
N ARG A 175 -1.43 -8.36 7.76
CA ARG A 175 0.03 -8.48 7.61
C ARG A 175 0.37 -9.68 6.71
N ALA A 176 -0.27 -10.82 6.94
CA ALA A 176 -0.09 -12.02 6.14
C ALA A 176 -0.42 -11.80 4.66
N LEU A 177 -1.54 -11.12 4.34
CA LEU A 177 -1.91 -10.81 2.95
C LEU A 177 -0.91 -9.86 2.27
N VAL A 178 -0.52 -8.78 2.94
CA VAL A 178 0.44 -7.80 2.39
C VAL A 178 1.77 -8.49 2.12
N ALA A 179 2.30 -9.24 3.08
CA ALA A 179 3.51 -10.04 2.91
C ALA A 179 3.38 -11.04 1.74
N ALA A 180 2.27 -11.79 1.68
CA ALA A 180 2.05 -12.80 0.63
C ALA A 180 2.05 -12.18 -0.76
N VAL A 181 1.34 -11.05 -0.93
CA VAL A 181 1.26 -10.34 -2.21
C VAL A 181 2.61 -9.81 -2.65
N LEU A 182 3.37 -9.18 -1.73
CA LEU A 182 4.71 -8.67 -2.02
C LEU A 182 5.66 -9.80 -2.46
N THR A 183 5.67 -10.92 -1.74
CA THR A 183 6.46 -12.12 -2.08
C THR A 183 6.03 -12.75 -3.40
N ALA A 184 4.74 -13.02 -3.60
CA ALA A 184 4.22 -13.71 -4.78
C ALA A 184 4.33 -12.90 -6.08
N THR A 185 4.27 -11.56 -5.98
CA THR A 185 4.29 -10.67 -7.16
C THR A 185 5.62 -9.96 -7.39
N ALA A 186 6.64 -10.22 -6.56
CA ALA A 186 7.94 -9.54 -6.56
C ALA A 186 7.81 -8.00 -6.44
N ALA A 187 6.78 -7.53 -5.73
CA ALA A 187 6.47 -6.11 -5.61
C ALA A 187 7.29 -5.38 -4.53
N SER A 188 8.14 -6.09 -3.78
CA SER A 188 9.00 -5.52 -2.71
C SER A 188 10.01 -4.48 -3.21
N ASP A 189 10.36 -4.47 -4.50
CA ASP A 189 11.19 -3.41 -5.10
C ASP A 189 10.44 -2.07 -5.22
N LEU A 190 9.10 -2.11 -5.27
CA LEU A 190 8.22 -0.94 -5.35
C LEU A 190 7.71 -0.50 -3.96
N PHE A 191 7.55 -1.45 -3.04
CA PHE A 191 6.96 -1.22 -1.73
C PHE A 191 7.79 -1.79 -0.56
N ALA A 192 8.03 -0.97 0.46
CA ALA A 192 8.59 -1.39 1.74
C ALA A 192 7.53 -2.08 2.63
N GLN A 193 7.97 -3.03 3.45
CA GLN A 193 7.11 -3.81 4.36
C GLN A 193 6.79 -3.09 5.68
N ASP A 194 5.61 -3.39 6.21
CA ASP A 194 5.24 -3.43 7.63
C ASP A 194 5.51 -2.20 8.53
N LEU A 195 5.58 -1.00 7.95
CA LEU A 195 5.70 0.27 8.67
C LEU A 195 4.36 0.95 9.04
N GLU A 196 3.22 0.48 8.52
CA GLU A 196 1.89 0.93 8.98
C GLU A 196 1.54 0.44 10.40
N ASP A 197 2.30 -0.52 10.93
CA ASP A 197 2.02 -1.21 12.18
C ASP A 197 2.92 -0.81 13.35
N MET A 198 3.97 -0.01 13.12
CA MET A 198 4.87 0.46 14.17
C MET A 198 4.26 1.62 14.97
N PRO A 199 4.52 1.71 16.30
CA PRO A 199 4.22 2.92 17.08
C PRO A 199 4.90 4.15 16.46
N PRO A 200 4.27 5.35 16.47
CA PRO A 200 4.88 6.57 15.94
C PRO A 200 6.26 6.86 16.50
N GLU A 201 6.51 6.54 17.78
CA GLU A 201 7.80 6.78 18.42
C GLU A 201 8.90 5.86 17.89
N VAL A 202 8.62 4.56 17.77
CA VAL A 202 9.57 3.58 17.20
C VAL A 202 9.82 3.86 15.71
N ARG A 203 8.77 4.30 15.01
CA ARG A 203 8.84 4.76 13.63
C ARG A 203 9.78 5.96 13.49
N ASP A 204 9.63 6.99 14.33
CA ASP A 204 10.48 8.18 14.35
C ASP A 204 11.93 7.88 14.81
N GLU A 205 12.13 6.91 15.70
CA GLU A 205 13.47 6.48 16.17
C GLU A 205 14.26 5.71 15.10
N ILE A 206 13.62 4.72 14.45
CA ILE A 206 14.20 3.97 13.32
C ILE A 206 14.53 4.92 12.15
N MET A 207 13.72 5.97 11.94
CA MET A 207 14.01 7.02 10.95
C MET A 207 15.27 7.84 11.28
N GLY A 208 15.59 8.03 12.55
CA GLY A 208 16.82 8.68 12.99
C GLY A 208 18.05 7.94 12.48
N GLU A 209 18.13 6.63 12.76
CA GLU A 209 19.26 5.79 12.33
C GLU A 209 19.40 5.71 10.80
N TYR A 210 18.29 5.59 10.05
CA TYR A 210 18.36 5.59 8.58
C TYR A 210 18.90 6.91 7.99
N SER A 211 18.75 8.03 8.69
CA SER A 211 19.28 9.33 8.25
C SER A 211 20.80 9.48 8.46
N GLU A 212 21.38 8.73 9.41
CA GLU A 212 22.80 8.80 9.76
C GLU A 212 23.63 7.64 9.17
N GLY A 213 23.01 6.50 8.83
CA GLY A 213 23.72 5.24 8.54
C GLY A 213 23.77 4.73 7.09
N SER A 214 23.02 5.29 6.13
CA SER A 214 22.90 4.70 4.79
C SER A 214 23.68 5.45 3.69
N PRO A 215 24.60 4.79 2.95
CA PRO A 215 25.31 5.43 1.85
C PRO A 215 24.35 5.77 0.71
N ALA A 216 24.36 7.03 0.27
CA ALA A 216 23.48 7.51 -0.79
C ALA A 216 23.64 6.68 -2.07
N ARG A 217 22.57 5.98 -2.48
CA ARG A 217 22.54 5.20 -3.72
C ARG A 217 22.76 6.14 -4.89
N SER A 218 23.94 6.06 -5.51
CA SER A 218 24.36 6.98 -6.57
C SER A 218 23.39 6.94 -7.75
N LYS A 219 22.84 8.10 -8.11
CA LYS A 219 22.01 8.24 -9.31
C LYS A 219 22.85 7.88 -10.54
N PRO A 220 22.32 7.13 -11.53
CA PRO A 220 23.04 6.89 -12.78
C PRO A 220 23.39 8.23 -13.45
N ALA A 221 24.66 8.43 -13.77
CA ALA A 221 25.11 9.66 -14.40
C ALA A 221 24.57 9.76 -15.83
N THR A 222 23.68 10.72 -16.07
CA THR A 222 23.23 11.09 -17.42
C THR A 222 24.35 11.80 -18.17
N GLY A 223 25.15 11.06 -18.94
CA GLY A 223 26.15 11.63 -19.83
C GLY A 223 25.52 12.45 -20.95
N LYS A 224 25.73 13.77 -20.93
CA LYS A 224 25.49 14.62 -22.12
C LYS A 224 26.63 14.43 -23.13
N PRO A 225 26.39 14.58 -24.45
CA PRO A 225 27.43 14.39 -25.46
C PRO A 225 28.50 15.49 -25.39
N ALA A 226 29.77 15.11 -25.52
CA ALA A 226 30.89 16.04 -25.60
C ALA A 226 31.08 16.54 -27.05
N THR A 227 31.37 17.84 -27.19
CA THR A 227 31.70 18.49 -28.46
C THR A 227 33.22 18.44 -28.73
N GLY A 228 33.61 18.18 -30.00
CA GLY A 228 34.99 18.14 -30.46
C GLY A 228 35.11 18.53 -31.94
N LYS A 229 36.20 19.22 -32.32
CA LYS A 229 36.35 19.94 -33.60
C LYS A 229 36.93 19.09 -34.76
N ALA A 230 36.66 19.51 -36.00
CA ALA A 230 37.28 19.03 -37.26
C ALA A 230 38.75 19.52 -37.39
N ALA A 231 39.59 19.17 -38.39
CA ALA A 231 39.44 18.74 -39.81
C ALA A 231 40.78 18.07 -40.31
N PRO A 232 41.13 17.85 -41.62
CA PRO A 232 40.46 18.20 -42.90
C PRO A 232 40.57 17.24 -44.15
N ARG A 233 39.91 17.66 -45.27
CA ARG A 233 40.02 17.25 -46.72
C ARG A 233 39.46 15.85 -47.12
N GLN A 234 38.36 15.72 -47.89
CA GLN A 234 38.00 16.06 -49.31
C GLN A 234 38.57 15.08 -50.37
N PRO A 235 37.96 14.90 -51.58
CA PRO A 235 36.74 15.50 -52.20
C PRO A 235 35.71 14.42 -52.67
N ALA A 236 34.59 14.60 -53.37
CA ALA A 236 33.56 15.62 -53.61
C ALA A 236 32.47 14.97 -54.51
N ALA A 237 31.20 15.33 -54.38
CA ALA A 237 30.17 15.14 -55.42
C ALA A 237 29.06 16.20 -55.25
N ARG A 238 28.56 16.74 -56.37
CA ARG A 238 27.43 17.70 -56.44
C ARG A 238 26.09 16.91 -56.42
N SER A 239 24.89 17.48 -56.32
CA SER A 239 24.41 18.87 -56.27
C SER A 239 23.15 18.94 -55.34
N GLU A 240 22.30 19.99 -55.20
CA GLU A 240 22.11 21.27 -55.93
C GLU A 240 21.69 22.40 -54.95
N SER A 241 20.57 23.10 -55.19
CA SER A 241 19.95 24.12 -54.34
C SER A 241 18.48 24.34 -54.73
N GLN A 242 17.62 24.80 -53.81
CA GLN A 242 16.68 25.92 -54.06
C GLN A 242 15.98 26.44 -52.78
N LYS A 243 15.45 27.67 -52.86
CA LYS A 243 15.03 28.53 -51.74
C LYS A 243 13.50 28.53 -51.49
N GLN A 244 13.10 28.95 -50.28
CA GLN A 244 11.76 29.49 -49.98
C GLN A 244 11.49 30.83 -50.71
N PRO A 245 10.22 31.27 -50.78
CA PRO A 245 9.83 32.43 -49.95
C PRO A 245 8.42 32.35 -49.31
N ASP A 246 8.14 33.27 -48.38
CA ASP A 246 6.88 33.46 -47.64
C ASP A 246 5.76 34.15 -48.44
N ARG A 247 4.47 33.94 -48.05
CA ARG A 247 3.55 35.02 -47.59
C ARG A 247 2.14 34.59 -47.13
N GLU A 248 1.70 35.27 -46.06
CA GLU A 248 0.34 35.71 -45.66
C GLU A 248 -0.95 34.95 -46.06
N GLN A 249 -1.79 34.65 -45.06
CA GLN A 249 -3.02 35.45 -44.79
C GLN A 249 -3.54 35.29 -43.35
N LYS A 250 -4.39 36.24 -42.90
CA LYS A 250 -4.94 36.38 -41.54
C LYS A 250 -6.46 36.14 -41.53
N GLU A 251 -6.98 35.74 -40.37
CA GLU A 251 -8.17 36.27 -39.61
C GLU A 251 -8.57 35.16 -38.61
N GLY A 252 -8.72 35.39 -37.30
CA GLY A 252 -9.72 36.20 -36.58
C GLY A 252 -10.57 35.24 -35.72
N CYS A 253 -11.04 35.50 -34.50
CA CYS A 253 -10.99 36.69 -33.65
C CYS A 253 -11.03 36.33 -32.14
N ILE A 254 -10.23 37.09 -31.39
CA ILE A 254 -10.23 37.50 -29.96
C ILE A 254 -11.43 37.10 -29.05
N ARG A 255 -11.12 36.72 -27.79
CA ARG A 255 -12.01 36.76 -26.60
C ARG A 255 -11.80 38.08 -25.82
N PRO A 256 -12.82 38.64 -25.15
CA PRO A 256 -12.64 38.87 -23.70
C PRO A 256 -13.90 38.74 -22.81
N ASN A 257 -13.72 38.01 -21.71
CA ASN A 257 -14.03 38.32 -20.31
C ASN A 257 -14.78 39.63 -19.95
N GLN A 258 -15.86 39.56 -19.15
CA GLN A 258 -15.94 40.13 -17.77
C GLN A 258 -17.34 39.96 -17.12
N ALA A 259 -17.39 40.14 -15.80
CA ALA A 259 -18.59 40.06 -14.95
C ALA A 259 -19.04 41.45 -14.45
N SER A 260 -20.32 41.61 -14.08
CA SER A 260 -20.77 42.43 -12.93
C SER A 260 -22.30 42.37 -12.73
N GLN A 261 -22.74 42.83 -11.56
CA GLN A 261 -24.11 42.74 -11.02
C GLN A 261 -25.10 43.71 -11.68
N ILE A 262 -26.40 43.39 -11.62
CA ILE A 262 -27.46 44.38 -11.45
C ILE A 262 -28.40 43.90 -10.33
N GLU A 263 -28.60 44.75 -9.32
CA GLU A 263 -29.59 44.57 -8.26
C GLU A 263 -30.96 45.19 -8.63
N SER A 264 -31.95 44.90 -7.78
CA SER A 264 -33.16 45.70 -7.56
C SER A 264 -34.28 45.51 -8.61
N LYS A 265 -35.57 45.61 -8.25
CA LYS A 265 -36.20 46.06 -6.98
C LYS A 265 -37.66 45.58 -6.93
N CYS A 266 -38.26 45.55 -5.72
CA CYS A 266 -39.64 45.95 -5.36
C CYS A 266 -40.85 45.65 -6.29
N ASP A 267 -42.07 45.39 -5.82
CA ASP A 267 -42.67 45.40 -4.47
C ASP A 267 -44.03 44.68 -4.54
N ALA A 268 -44.46 44.01 -3.46
CA ALA A 268 -45.87 43.97 -3.04
C ALA A 268 -46.07 43.30 -1.66
N LYS A 269 -46.26 44.13 -0.62
CA LYS A 269 -47.28 44.06 0.46
C LYS A 269 -47.69 42.66 0.98
N GLY A 270 -47.65 42.33 2.28
CA GLY A 270 -47.68 43.17 3.49
C GLY A 270 -48.86 42.77 4.41
N VAL A 271 -48.91 43.26 5.66
CA VAL A 271 -49.93 42.97 6.72
C VAL A 271 -49.67 41.61 7.42
N ASP A 272 -49.02 41.57 8.60
CA ASP A 272 -49.55 41.77 9.99
C ASP A 272 -50.39 40.56 10.52
N MET A 273 -50.42 40.18 11.79
CA MET A 273 -49.85 40.74 13.03
C MET A 273 -49.78 39.66 14.16
N VAL A 274 -48.74 39.73 15.00
CA VAL A 274 -48.78 39.60 16.48
C VAL A 274 -49.72 38.56 17.14
N LYS A 275 -49.15 37.51 17.74
CA LYS A 275 -48.86 37.43 19.20
C LYS A 275 -47.81 36.37 19.53
#